data_AF-A0A7C6AWA2-F1
#
_entry.id   AF-A0A7C6AWA2-F1
#
_cell.length_a   1.000
_cell.length_b   1.000
_cell.length_c   1.000
_cell.angle_alpha   90.00
_cell.angle_beta   90.00
_cell.angle_gamma   90.00
#
_symmetry.space_group_name_H-M   'P 1'
#
loop_
_entity.id
_entity.type
_entity.pdbx_description
1 polymer ?
#
loop_
_entity_poly.entity_id
_entity_poly.type
_entity_poly.pdbx_seq_one_letter_code
_entity_poly.pdbx_strand_id
1 'polypeptide(L)'
;WFKNWEKTGLLQFEDKNGDGRIQYVADEQKNEMVKVDRDIMVLANPEIAKLPDWVIALVAAGGLAAALSTAAGLLLAIASSISHDLLKGVFAPNISEKNELLASRITMSGAVIVAGYLGLHPPDFAAGTVAIAFGLAASSLFPALMMGIFSRRMNKAGAIAGMLAGLGVTLLYVFQHKGIMFIPGTSFLGGMEENWFFGISPNAFGAVGAVVNFAVAALVVRVTAAPPAHIQELVDHIRVPSANRKMALEAQG
;
A
#
# COMPACT_ATOMS: atom_id res chain seq x y z
N TRP A 1 21.14 23.33 -9.93
CA TRP A 1 20.35 22.10 -9.86
C TRP A 1 21.16 20.87 -10.26
N PHE A 2 21.47 20.59 -11.52
CA PHE A 2 22.06 19.30 -11.93
C PHE A 2 23.33 18.95 -11.14
N LYS A 3 24.32 19.86 -11.11
CA LYS A 3 25.56 19.69 -10.33
C LYS A 3 25.37 19.55 -8.82
N ASN A 4 24.25 20.05 -8.26
CA ASN A 4 23.97 19.90 -6.83
C ASN A 4 23.53 18.46 -6.54
N TRP A 5 22.65 17.92 -7.37
CA TRP A 5 22.13 16.57 -7.22
C TRP A 5 23.10 15.49 -7.70
N GLU A 6 23.98 15.80 -8.65
CA GLU A 6 25.08 14.91 -9.07
C GLU A 6 25.99 14.53 -7.89
N LYS A 7 26.30 15.50 -7.01
CA LYS A 7 27.09 15.25 -5.78
C LYS A 7 26.46 14.25 -4.82
N THR A 8 25.13 14.08 -4.88
CA THR A 8 24.41 13.12 -4.03
C THR A 8 24.45 11.69 -4.58
N GLY A 9 24.91 11.50 -5.82
CA GLY A 9 24.86 10.21 -6.51
C GLY A 9 23.47 9.78 -6.95
N LEU A 10 22.47 10.66 -6.83
CA LEU A 10 21.09 10.44 -7.27
C LEU A 10 20.84 10.90 -8.72
N LEU A 11 21.81 11.63 -9.29
CA LEU A 11 21.86 12.03 -10.69
C LEU A 11 23.26 11.74 -11.24
N GLN A 12 23.34 11.17 -12.43
CA GLN A 12 24.60 10.89 -13.11
C GLN A 12 24.42 10.97 -14.63
N PHE A 13 25.39 11.56 -15.31
CA PHE A 13 25.46 11.55 -16.77
C PHE A 13 26.88 11.18 -17.21
N GLU A 14 26.99 10.69 -18.44
CA GLU A 14 28.25 10.41 -19.10
C GLU A 14 28.18 11.02 -20.50
N ASP A 15 29.05 11.98 -20.78
CA ASP A 15 29.16 12.62 -22.08
C ASP A 15 29.82 11.63 -23.06
N LYS A 16 29.01 11.00 -23.91
CA LYS A 16 29.44 9.95 -24.85
C LYS A 16 29.94 10.55 -26.16
N ASN A 17 29.47 11.73 -26.53
CA ASN A 17 29.77 12.38 -27.81
C ASN A 17 30.84 13.49 -27.69
N GLY A 18 31.20 13.88 -26.47
CA GLY A 18 32.23 14.87 -26.15
C GLY A 18 31.83 16.31 -26.45
N ASP A 19 30.54 16.62 -26.61
CA ASP A 19 30.03 17.93 -27.00
C ASP A 19 29.75 18.86 -25.81
N GLY A 20 29.90 18.37 -24.58
CA GLY A 20 29.69 19.11 -23.34
C GLY A 20 28.22 19.44 -23.05
N ARG A 21 27.27 18.83 -23.77
CA ARG A 21 25.83 18.90 -23.52
C ARG A 21 25.34 17.56 -22.99
N ILE A 22 24.16 17.58 -22.37
CA ILE A 22 23.51 16.36 -21.91
C ILE A 22 22.46 15.98 -22.95
N GLN A 23 22.65 14.83 -23.60
CA GLN A 23 21.69 14.29 -24.56
C GLN A 23 20.77 13.26 -23.90
N TYR A 24 19.50 13.63 -23.69
CA TYR A 24 18.46 12.74 -23.19
C TYR A 24 17.56 12.26 -24.33
N VAL A 25 17.71 11.00 -24.71
CA VAL A 25 16.98 10.36 -25.83
C VAL A 25 16.55 8.95 -25.44
N ALA A 26 15.52 8.42 -26.12
CA ALA A 26 15.00 7.07 -25.85
C ALA A 26 15.95 5.94 -26.30
N ASP A 27 16.89 6.23 -27.20
CA ASP A 27 17.89 5.29 -27.70
C ASP A 27 19.00 5.10 -26.65
N GLU A 28 19.07 3.91 -26.03
CA GLU A 28 20.02 3.60 -24.95
C GLU A 28 21.49 3.84 -25.32
N GLN A 29 21.84 3.66 -26.60
CA GLN A 29 23.21 3.85 -27.05
C GLN A 29 23.61 5.33 -27.05
N LYS A 30 22.65 6.22 -27.37
CA LYS A 30 22.85 7.67 -27.44
C LYS A 30 22.43 8.41 -26.18
N ASN A 31 21.70 7.77 -25.28
CA ASN A 31 21.29 8.37 -24.03
C ASN A 31 22.51 8.54 -23.12
N GLU A 32 22.76 9.79 -22.71
CA GLU A 32 23.88 10.18 -21.85
C GLU A 32 23.45 10.31 -20.39
N MET A 33 22.14 10.25 -20.11
CA MET A 33 21.62 10.18 -18.75
C MET A 33 21.76 8.77 -18.18
N VAL A 34 22.77 8.58 -17.34
CA VAL A 34 23.13 7.29 -16.72
C VAL A 34 22.20 6.97 -15.55
N LYS A 35 21.87 7.96 -14.72
CA LYS A 35 21.01 7.76 -13.55
C LYS A 35 20.15 8.99 -13.29
N VAL A 36 18.85 8.77 -13.14
CA VAL A 36 17.90 9.74 -12.62
C VAL A 36 17.04 9.05 -11.57
N ASP A 37 17.28 9.37 -10.31
CA ASP A 37 16.38 8.92 -9.26
C ASP A 37 15.02 9.63 -9.40
N ARG A 38 13.94 8.85 -9.43
CA ARG A 38 12.59 9.36 -9.64
C ARG A 38 12.04 10.07 -8.40
N ASP A 39 12.52 9.70 -7.22
CA ASP A 39 12.01 10.19 -5.95
C ASP A 39 12.56 11.61 -5.63
N ILE A 40 13.67 12.03 -6.25
CA ILE A 40 14.21 13.39 -6.08
C ILE A 40 13.56 14.44 -6.99
N MET A 41 12.83 14.04 -8.04
CA MET A 41 12.36 14.97 -9.06
C MET A 41 11.45 16.06 -8.49
N VAL A 42 10.62 15.73 -7.52
CA VAL A 42 9.75 16.70 -6.83
C VAL A 42 10.57 17.74 -6.06
N LEU A 43 11.63 17.32 -5.39
CA LEU A 43 12.52 18.21 -4.62
C LEU A 43 13.46 19.02 -5.53
N ALA A 44 13.83 18.48 -6.69
CA ALA A 44 14.65 19.16 -7.67
C ALA A 44 13.86 20.21 -8.49
N ASN A 45 12.53 20.06 -8.61
CA ASN A 45 11.70 20.89 -9.48
C ASN A 45 11.77 22.41 -9.18
N PRO A 46 11.76 22.86 -7.90
CA PRO A 46 11.98 24.27 -7.57
C PRO A 46 13.34 24.82 -8.03
N GLU A 47 14.40 24.01 -7.94
CA GLU A 47 15.73 24.39 -8.44
C GLU A 47 15.78 24.43 -9.98
N ILE A 48 15.09 23.48 -10.64
CA ILE A 48 14.96 23.44 -12.11
C ILE A 48 14.25 24.70 -12.61
N ALA A 49 13.20 25.12 -11.91
CA ALA A 49 12.42 26.33 -12.20
C ALA A 49 13.15 27.64 -11.82
N LYS A 50 14.36 27.58 -11.25
CA LYS A 50 15.15 28.73 -10.81
C LYS A 50 14.40 29.63 -9.81
N LEU A 51 13.63 29.02 -8.92
CA LEU A 51 12.93 29.75 -7.86
C LEU A 51 13.91 30.30 -6.81
N PRO A 52 13.51 31.33 -6.05
CA PRO A 52 14.34 31.85 -4.96
C PRO A 52 14.64 30.80 -3.88
N ASP A 53 15.81 30.90 -3.25
CA ASP A 53 16.30 29.93 -2.25
C ASP A 53 15.32 29.69 -1.10
N TRP A 54 14.60 30.72 -0.66
CA TRP A 54 13.61 30.59 0.41
C TRP A 54 12.42 29.72 -0.01
N VAL A 55 12.05 29.72 -1.29
CA VAL A 55 10.98 28.85 -1.83
C VAL A 55 11.46 27.41 -1.87
N ILE A 56 12.69 27.19 -2.34
CA ILE A 56 13.32 25.86 -2.38
C ILE A 56 13.39 25.27 -0.97
N ALA A 57 13.86 26.07 0.00
CA ALA A 57 13.92 25.67 1.41
C ALA A 57 12.54 25.37 2.00
N LEU A 58 11.52 26.17 1.67
CA LEU A 58 10.15 25.95 2.14
C LEU A 58 9.56 24.65 1.57
N VAL A 59 9.76 24.37 0.27
CA VAL A 59 9.29 23.13 -0.36
C VAL A 59 10.01 21.92 0.22
N ALA A 60 11.33 21.98 0.40
CA ALA A 60 12.10 20.91 1.02
C ALA A 60 11.66 20.64 2.47
N ALA A 61 11.49 21.70 3.28
CA ALA A 61 11.00 21.60 4.65
C ALA A 61 9.57 21.02 4.71
N GLY A 62 8.67 21.47 3.83
CA GLY A 62 7.31 20.95 3.72
C GLY A 62 7.27 19.48 3.32
N GLY A 63 8.09 19.07 2.34
CA GLY A 63 8.20 17.67 1.91
C GLY A 63 8.70 16.76 3.04
N LEU A 64 9.74 17.18 3.77
CA LEU A 64 10.23 16.45 4.95
C LEU A 64 9.17 16.38 6.05
N ALA A 65 8.47 17.49 6.34
CA ALA A 65 7.43 17.52 7.35
C ALA A 65 6.27 16.57 7.01
N ALA A 66 5.83 16.53 5.74
CA ALA A 66 4.78 15.63 5.28
C ALA A 66 5.19 14.15 5.38
N ALA A 67 6.43 13.82 4.98
CA ALA A 67 6.96 12.47 5.09
C ALA A 67 7.03 12.01 6.56
N LEU A 68 7.55 12.85 7.46
CA LEU A 68 7.66 12.55 8.89
C LEU A 68 6.29 12.40 9.56
N SER A 69 5.32 13.25 9.22
CA SER A 69 3.96 13.18 9.75
C SER A 69 3.28 11.85 9.37
N THR A 70 3.42 11.46 8.10
CA THR A 70 2.86 10.19 7.59
C THR A 70 3.55 8.98 8.22
N ALA A 71 4.88 9.01 8.30
CA ALA A 71 5.66 7.94 8.91
C ALA A 71 5.29 7.72 10.38
N ALA A 72 5.15 8.79 11.18
CA ALA A 72 4.72 8.69 12.56
C ALA A 72 3.33 8.06 12.71
N GLY A 73 2.37 8.45 11.86
CA GLY A 73 1.03 7.88 11.84
C GLY A 73 1.01 6.39 11.50
N LEU A 74 1.74 5.99 10.45
CA LEU A 74 1.82 4.59 10.04
C LEU A 74 2.56 3.71 11.07
N LEU A 75 3.61 4.23 11.71
CA LEU A 75 4.30 3.53 12.79
C LEU A 75 3.38 3.28 13.98
N LEU A 76 2.57 4.27 14.37
CA LEU A 76 1.58 4.10 15.43
C LEU A 76 0.50 3.09 15.05
N ALA A 77 0.04 3.10 13.80
CA ALA A 77 -0.93 2.12 13.30
C ALA A 77 -0.36 0.69 13.36
N ILE A 78 0.87 0.46 12.87
CA ILE A 78 1.55 -0.84 12.95
C ILE A 78 1.69 -1.29 14.41
N ALA A 79 2.11 -0.38 15.28
CA ALA A 79 2.29 -0.66 16.69
C ALA A 79 0.99 -1.07 17.37
N SER A 80 -0.11 -0.37 17.10
CA SER A 80 -1.43 -0.69 17.64
C SER A 80 -1.95 -2.01 17.09
N SER A 81 -1.78 -2.27 15.79
CA SER A 81 -2.25 -3.53 15.21
C SER A 81 -1.51 -4.75 15.77
N ILE A 82 -0.23 -4.61 16.11
CA ILE A 82 0.51 -5.72 16.74
C ILE A 82 0.21 -5.81 18.23
N SER A 83 0.23 -4.71 18.99
CA SER A 83 0.04 -4.75 20.44
C SER A 83 -1.42 -4.99 20.86
N HIS A 84 -2.37 -4.30 20.21
CA HIS A 84 -3.77 -4.33 20.58
C HIS A 84 -4.54 -5.40 19.80
N ASP A 85 -4.50 -5.39 18.47
CA ASP A 85 -5.33 -6.29 17.66
C ASP A 85 -4.82 -7.73 17.74
N LEU A 86 -3.51 -7.93 17.57
CA LEU A 86 -2.90 -9.25 17.50
C LEU A 86 -2.56 -9.80 18.89
N LEU A 87 -1.74 -9.08 19.66
CA LEU A 87 -1.27 -9.57 20.96
C LEU A 87 -2.42 -9.59 21.98
N LYS A 88 -3.03 -8.45 22.32
CA LYS A 88 -4.15 -8.44 23.27
C LYS A 88 -5.42 -9.08 22.70
N GLY A 89 -5.77 -8.83 21.44
CA GLY A 89 -7.00 -9.36 20.86
C GLY A 89 -7.01 -10.87 20.64
N VAL A 90 -5.85 -11.48 20.32
CA VAL A 90 -5.79 -12.90 19.93
C VAL A 90 -4.89 -13.75 20.82
N PHE A 91 -3.64 -13.34 21.07
CA PHE A 91 -2.64 -14.23 21.69
C PHE A 91 -2.57 -14.16 23.22
N ALA A 92 -2.76 -12.99 23.80
CA ALA A 92 -2.63 -12.72 25.24
C ALA A 92 -3.71 -11.71 25.72
N PRO A 93 -4.99 -12.12 25.80
CA PRO A 93 -6.10 -11.24 26.20
C PRO A 93 -5.97 -10.59 27.58
N ASN A 94 -5.24 -11.24 28.47
CA ASN A 94 -5.04 -10.78 29.85
C ASN A 94 -3.71 -10.02 30.02
N ILE A 95 -3.10 -9.53 28.94
CA ILE A 95 -1.90 -8.71 29.04
C ILE A 95 -2.18 -7.41 29.79
N SER A 96 -1.29 -7.04 30.71
CA SER A 96 -1.39 -5.77 31.43
C SER A 96 -1.13 -4.59 30.50
N GLU A 97 -1.73 -3.44 30.78
CA GLU A 97 -1.51 -2.21 29.99
C GLU A 97 -0.03 -1.84 29.91
N LYS A 98 0.73 -2.03 30.99
CA LYS A 98 2.17 -1.80 31.01
C LYS A 98 2.91 -2.67 30.00
N ASN A 99 2.55 -3.95 29.90
CA ASN A 99 3.19 -4.88 28.97
C ASN A 99 2.70 -4.67 27.53
N GLU A 100 1.45 -4.28 27.33
CA GLU A 100 0.91 -3.87 26.03
C GLU A 100 1.64 -2.63 25.48
N LEU A 101 1.85 -1.60 26.32
CA LEU A 101 2.62 -0.42 25.97
C LEU A 101 4.09 -0.76 25.67
N LEU A 102 4.68 -1.70 26.42
CA LEU A 102 6.04 -2.17 26.14
C LEU A 102 6.11 -2.87 24.78
N ALA A 103 5.15 -3.76 24.48
CA ALA A 103 5.07 -4.43 23.19
C ALA A 103 4.92 -3.42 22.04
N SER A 104 4.05 -2.41 22.20
CA SER A 104 3.88 -1.33 21.23
C SER A 104 5.20 -0.59 20.94
N ARG A 105 5.97 -0.25 21.98
CA ARG A 105 7.28 0.41 21.82
C ARG A 105 8.32 -0.48 21.15
N ILE A 106 8.35 -1.77 21.48
CA ILE A 106 9.25 -2.75 20.83
C ILE A 106 8.90 -2.87 19.35
N THR A 107 7.61 -2.98 19.02
CA THR A 107 7.13 -3.01 17.64
C THR A 107 7.50 -1.75 16.87
N MET A 108 7.30 -0.56 17.44
CA MET A 108 7.71 0.71 16.81
C MET A 108 9.20 0.73 16.52
N SER A 109 10.03 0.39 17.50
CA SER A 109 11.49 0.35 17.32
C SER A 109 11.90 -0.64 16.23
N GLY A 110 11.31 -1.84 16.21
CA GLY A 110 11.57 -2.83 15.16
C GLY A 110 11.14 -2.34 13.78
N ALA A 111 9.97 -1.72 13.67
CA ALA A 111 9.47 -1.16 12.43
C ALA A 111 10.36 -0.03 11.90
N VAL A 112 10.88 0.85 12.76
CA VAL A 112 11.84 1.90 12.38
C VAL A 112 13.14 1.30 11.85
N ILE A 113 13.68 0.26 12.48
CA ILE A 113 14.90 -0.41 12.02
C ILE A 113 14.69 -1.03 10.63
N VAL A 114 13.58 -1.76 10.44
CA VAL A 114 13.25 -2.39 9.16
C VAL A 114 13.00 -1.34 8.07
N ALA A 115 12.23 -0.29 8.37
CA ALA A 115 11.96 0.79 7.43
C ALA A 115 13.24 1.55 7.07
N GLY A 116 14.13 1.81 8.03
CA GLY A 116 15.44 2.42 7.78
C GLY A 116 16.32 1.56 6.87
N TYR A 117 16.36 0.25 7.11
CA TYR A 117 17.10 -0.70 6.27
C TYR A 117 16.55 -0.72 4.83
N LEU A 118 15.23 -0.85 4.66
CA LEU A 118 14.58 -0.84 3.35
C LEU A 118 14.67 0.53 2.65
N GLY A 119 14.79 1.63 3.41
CA GLY A 119 15.04 2.95 2.84
C GLY A 119 16.45 3.12 2.28
N LEU A 120 17.44 2.42 2.83
CA LEU A 120 18.81 2.37 2.30
C LEU A 120 18.94 1.41 1.12
N HIS A 121 18.12 0.35 1.09
CA HIS A 121 18.09 -0.66 0.04
C HIS A 121 16.68 -0.77 -0.57
N PRO A 122 16.19 0.27 -1.28
CA PRO A 122 14.83 0.29 -1.78
C PRO A 122 14.60 -0.80 -2.84
N PRO A 123 13.54 -1.63 -2.72
CA PRO A 123 13.23 -2.67 -3.70
C PRO A 123 12.63 -2.10 -5.00
N ASP A 124 12.02 -0.92 -4.93
CA ASP A 124 11.46 -0.16 -6.04
C ASP A 124 11.40 1.32 -5.64
N PHE A 125 11.09 2.22 -6.58
CA PHE A 125 10.83 3.62 -6.25
C PHE A 125 9.69 3.72 -5.22
N ALA A 126 9.73 4.73 -4.34
CA ALA A 126 8.88 4.76 -3.14
C ALA A 126 7.38 4.66 -3.47
N ALA A 127 6.91 5.43 -4.46
CA ALA A 127 5.51 5.40 -4.87
C ALA A 127 5.07 4.06 -5.50
N GLY A 128 5.98 3.30 -6.11
CA GLY A 128 5.70 1.97 -6.65
C GLY A 128 5.46 0.95 -5.54
N THR A 129 6.30 0.98 -4.51
CA THR A 129 6.15 0.13 -3.31
C THR A 129 4.83 0.41 -2.59
N VAL A 130 4.47 1.70 -2.45
CA VAL A 130 3.19 2.11 -1.86
C VAL A 130 2.01 1.65 -2.70
N ALA A 131 2.09 1.72 -4.04
CA ALA A 131 1.03 1.24 -4.92
C ALA A 131 0.76 -0.26 -4.76
N ILE A 132 1.81 -1.08 -4.65
CA ILE A 132 1.68 -2.52 -4.37
C ILE A 132 1.03 -2.74 -3.00
N ALA A 133 1.46 -2.03 -1.95
CA ALA A 133 0.90 -2.17 -0.61
C ALA A 133 -0.60 -1.85 -0.57
N PHE A 134 -1.02 -0.73 -1.19
CA PHE A 134 -2.44 -0.42 -1.33
C PHE A 134 -3.18 -1.42 -2.23
N GLY A 135 -2.55 -1.93 -3.29
CA GLY A 135 -3.11 -2.97 -4.13
C GLY A 135 -3.41 -4.25 -3.37
N LEU A 136 -2.52 -4.68 -2.47
CA LEU A 136 -2.72 -5.84 -1.60
C LEU A 136 -3.82 -5.60 -0.55
N ALA A 137 -3.90 -4.40 0.02
CA ALA A 137 -4.99 -4.04 0.93
C ALA A 137 -6.35 -4.00 0.19
N ALA A 138 -6.37 -3.43 -1.02
CA ALA A 138 -7.54 -3.33 -1.87
C ALA A 138 -8.03 -4.70 -2.35
N SER A 139 -7.14 -5.64 -2.65
CA SER A 139 -7.54 -6.99 -3.07
C SER A 139 -8.06 -7.87 -1.94
N SER A 140 -7.85 -7.46 -0.68
CA SER A 140 -8.09 -8.29 0.50
C SER A 140 -9.16 -7.71 1.43
N LEU A 141 -8.82 -6.64 2.14
CA LEU A 141 -9.64 -6.06 3.19
C LEU A 141 -10.84 -5.31 2.61
N PHE A 142 -10.66 -4.58 1.51
CA PHE A 142 -11.72 -3.73 0.97
C PHE A 142 -13.00 -4.51 0.60
N PRO A 143 -12.96 -5.60 -0.18
CA PRO A 143 -14.17 -6.37 -0.50
C PRO A 143 -14.80 -7.02 0.75
N ALA A 144 -13.98 -7.53 1.66
CA ALA A 144 -14.48 -8.15 2.90
C ALA A 144 -15.23 -7.14 3.78
N LEU A 145 -14.68 -5.93 3.94
CA LEU A 145 -15.31 -4.83 4.68
C LEU A 145 -16.58 -4.33 3.98
N MET A 146 -16.51 -4.09 2.67
CA MET A 146 -17.66 -3.65 1.88
C MET A 146 -18.82 -4.63 1.94
N MET A 147 -18.56 -5.92 1.68
CA MET A 147 -19.60 -6.94 1.78
C MET A 147 -20.05 -7.18 3.23
N GLY A 148 -19.18 -7.03 4.23
CA GLY A 148 -19.55 -7.13 5.64
C GLY A 148 -20.54 -6.04 6.06
N ILE A 149 -20.36 -4.81 5.61
CA ILE A 149 -21.25 -3.68 5.91
C ILE A 149 -22.52 -3.75 5.04
N PHE A 150 -22.40 -4.11 3.75
CA PHE A 150 -23.49 -3.99 2.76
C PHE A 150 -24.14 -5.32 2.33
N SER A 151 -23.75 -6.48 2.87
CA SER A 151 -24.49 -7.76 2.72
C SER A 151 -24.90 -8.39 4.05
N ARG A 152 -26.20 -8.68 4.24
CA ARG A 152 -26.71 -9.45 5.39
C ARG A 152 -26.24 -10.90 5.38
N ARG A 153 -25.79 -11.38 4.22
CA ARG A 153 -25.43 -12.79 4.01
C ARG A 153 -23.94 -13.05 4.24
N MET A 154 -23.11 -12.00 4.25
CA MET A 154 -21.66 -12.17 4.40
C MET A 154 -21.31 -12.82 5.75
N ASN A 155 -20.50 -13.88 5.71
CA ASN A 155 -20.08 -14.65 6.87
C ASN A 155 -18.56 -14.85 6.90
N LYS A 156 -18.05 -15.40 8.01
CA LYS A 156 -16.62 -15.61 8.24
C LYS A 156 -15.95 -16.44 7.13
N ALA A 157 -16.59 -17.51 6.68
CA ALA A 157 -16.04 -18.38 5.65
C ALA A 157 -15.92 -17.67 4.30
N GLY A 158 -16.95 -16.92 3.90
CA GLY A 158 -16.95 -16.08 2.71
C GLY A 158 -15.87 -15.00 2.74
N ALA A 159 -15.75 -14.29 3.85
CA ALA A 159 -14.74 -13.25 4.03
C ALA A 159 -13.32 -13.82 3.94
N ILE A 160 -13.02 -14.92 4.65
CA ILE A 160 -11.69 -15.54 4.63
C ILE A 160 -11.37 -16.07 3.23
N ALA A 161 -12.29 -16.78 2.58
CA ALA A 161 -12.05 -17.34 1.25
C ALA A 161 -11.83 -16.24 0.19
N GLY A 162 -12.63 -15.17 0.24
CA GLY A 162 -12.45 -14.00 -0.62
C GLY A 162 -11.10 -13.32 -0.40
N MET A 163 -10.74 -13.05 0.86
CA MET A 163 -9.45 -12.45 1.22
C MET A 163 -8.27 -13.28 0.73
N LEU A 164 -8.29 -14.59 0.96
CA LEU A 164 -7.22 -15.49 0.51
C LEU A 164 -7.12 -15.56 -1.01
N ALA A 165 -8.26 -15.60 -1.72
CA ALA A 165 -8.26 -15.64 -3.18
C ALA A 165 -7.76 -14.33 -3.80
N GLY A 166 -8.24 -13.18 -3.32
CA GLY A 166 -7.81 -11.87 -3.80
C GLY A 166 -6.34 -11.57 -3.51
N LEU A 167 -5.89 -11.85 -2.27
CA LEU A 167 -4.46 -11.78 -1.93
C LEU A 167 -3.62 -12.72 -2.76
N GLY A 168 -4.05 -13.98 -2.89
CA GLY A 168 -3.32 -15.01 -3.62
C GLY A 168 -3.10 -14.61 -5.07
N VAL A 169 -4.17 -14.23 -5.78
CA VAL A 169 -4.08 -13.79 -7.19
C VAL A 169 -3.20 -12.54 -7.34
N THR A 170 -3.33 -11.58 -6.42
CA THR A 170 -2.50 -10.35 -6.48
C THR A 170 -1.04 -10.64 -6.21
N LEU A 171 -0.72 -11.41 -5.17
CA LEU A 171 0.65 -11.78 -4.82
C LEU A 171 1.31 -12.63 -5.90
N LEU A 172 0.57 -13.57 -6.50
CA LEU A 172 1.09 -14.37 -7.61
C LEU A 172 1.53 -13.47 -8.77
N TYR A 173 0.68 -12.52 -9.16
CA TYR A 173 1.02 -11.61 -10.26
C TYR A 173 2.19 -10.66 -9.90
N VAL A 174 2.20 -10.13 -8.68
CA VAL A 174 3.29 -9.28 -8.20
C VAL A 174 4.62 -10.05 -8.15
N PHE A 175 4.65 -11.23 -7.55
CA PHE A 175 5.86 -12.05 -7.45
C PHE A 175 6.33 -12.58 -8.80
N GLN A 176 5.41 -12.85 -9.72
CA GLN A 176 5.78 -13.21 -11.08
C GLN A 176 6.67 -12.13 -11.71
N HIS A 177 6.32 -10.84 -11.54
CA HIS A 177 7.02 -9.69 -12.13
C HIS A 177 8.20 -9.18 -11.28
N LYS A 178 8.03 -9.08 -9.97
CA LYS A 178 8.99 -8.44 -9.05
C LYS A 178 9.88 -9.45 -8.30
N GLY A 179 9.64 -10.75 -8.46
CA GLY A 179 10.30 -11.81 -7.69
C GLY A 179 9.60 -12.12 -6.37
N ILE A 180 9.82 -13.32 -5.86
CA ILE A 180 9.31 -13.78 -4.58
C ILE A 180 9.97 -12.95 -3.48
N MET A 181 9.15 -12.28 -2.66
CA MET A 181 9.63 -11.40 -1.58
C MET A 181 10.62 -10.32 -2.07
N PHE A 182 10.48 -9.87 -3.33
CA PHE A 182 11.36 -8.87 -3.95
C PHE A 182 12.84 -9.28 -4.04
N ILE A 183 13.12 -10.59 -4.00
CA ILE A 183 14.48 -11.12 -4.14
C ILE A 183 14.86 -11.16 -5.63
N PRO A 184 15.93 -10.47 -6.06
CA PRO A 184 16.37 -10.50 -7.46
C PRO A 184 16.64 -11.93 -7.96
N GLY A 185 16.19 -12.23 -9.18
CA GLY A 185 16.39 -13.55 -9.80
C GLY A 185 15.35 -14.62 -9.44
N THR A 186 14.38 -14.31 -8.57
CA THR A 186 13.27 -15.22 -8.23
C THR A 186 11.98 -14.91 -9.00
N SER A 187 12.00 -13.96 -9.94
CA SER A 187 10.87 -13.70 -10.84
C SER A 187 10.68 -14.89 -11.79
N PHE A 188 9.43 -15.18 -12.10
CA PHE A 188 9.06 -16.37 -12.87
C PHE A 188 8.12 -16.05 -14.03
N LEU A 189 8.33 -14.89 -14.69
CA LEU A 189 7.64 -14.57 -15.94
C LEU A 189 7.85 -15.63 -17.02
N GLY A 190 8.98 -16.34 -17.00
CA GLY A 190 9.33 -17.30 -18.05
C GLY A 190 9.41 -16.61 -19.41
N GLY A 191 8.64 -17.10 -20.39
CA GLY A 191 8.53 -16.49 -21.73
C GLY A 191 7.28 -15.63 -21.94
N MET A 192 6.54 -15.27 -20.88
CA MET A 192 5.39 -14.37 -21.01
C MET A 192 5.85 -12.94 -21.28
N GLU A 193 5.02 -12.16 -21.97
CA GLU A 193 5.26 -10.73 -22.17
C GLU A 193 5.13 -9.94 -20.86
N GLU A 194 5.80 -8.79 -20.79
CA GLU A 194 5.65 -7.88 -19.66
C GLU A 194 4.18 -7.41 -19.57
N ASN A 195 3.60 -7.46 -18.37
CA ASN A 195 2.21 -7.05 -18.13
C ASN A 195 1.20 -7.84 -19.00
N TRP A 196 1.46 -9.13 -19.23
CA TRP A 196 0.65 -10.01 -20.08
C TRP A 196 -0.85 -10.00 -19.78
N PHE A 197 -1.25 -9.71 -18.54
CA PHE A 197 -2.66 -9.63 -18.16
C PHE A 197 -3.24 -8.25 -18.50
N PHE A 198 -3.80 -8.12 -19.71
CA PHE A 198 -4.44 -6.91 -20.21
C PHE A 198 -3.58 -5.63 -20.16
N GLY A 199 -2.24 -5.77 -20.13
CA GLY A 199 -1.33 -4.63 -20.00
C GLY A 199 -1.32 -4.01 -18.59
N ILE A 200 -1.91 -4.67 -17.59
CA ILE A 200 -1.99 -4.14 -16.22
C ILE A 200 -0.66 -4.34 -15.52
N SER A 201 -0.06 -3.25 -15.05
CA SER A 201 1.17 -3.34 -14.28
C SER A 201 0.94 -3.97 -12.90
N PRO A 202 1.96 -4.63 -12.30
CA PRO A 202 1.87 -5.19 -10.96
C PRO A 202 1.39 -4.20 -9.90
N ASN A 203 1.78 -2.93 -10.05
CA ASN A 203 1.42 -1.84 -9.14
C ASN A 203 -0.09 -1.53 -9.14
N ALA A 204 -0.80 -1.87 -10.21
CA ALA A 204 -2.25 -1.64 -10.35
C ALA A 204 -3.09 -2.92 -10.22
N PHE A 205 -2.47 -4.09 -10.09
CA PHE A 205 -3.15 -5.37 -10.16
C PHE A 205 -4.10 -5.67 -8.98
N GLY A 206 -3.98 -4.90 -7.89
CA GLY A 206 -4.88 -5.00 -6.73
C GLY A 206 -6.37 -4.86 -7.07
N ALA A 207 -6.72 -4.10 -8.11
CA ALA A 207 -8.10 -3.97 -8.58
C ALA A 207 -8.66 -5.31 -9.10
N VAL A 208 -7.85 -6.07 -9.85
CA VAL A 208 -8.22 -7.40 -10.35
C VAL A 208 -8.39 -8.36 -9.16
N GLY A 209 -7.46 -8.34 -8.21
CA GLY A 209 -7.56 -9.12 -6.99
C GLY A 209 -8.81 -8.79 -6.17
N ALA A 210 -9.23 -7.52 -6.12
CA ALA A 210 -10.46 -7.11 -5.45
C ALA A 210 -11.71 -7.71 -6.10
N VAL A 211 -11.76 -7.72 -7.44
CA VAL A 211 -12.85 -8.37 -8.20
C VAL A 211 -12.89 -9.87 -7.90
N VAL A 212 -11.73 -10.55 -7.88
CA VAL A 212 -11.63 -11.97 -7.52
C VAL A 212 -12.16 -12.22 -6.11
N ASN A 213 -11.79 -11.37 -5.15
CA ASN A 213 -12.27 -11.48 -3.77
C ASN A 213 -13.79 -11.31 -3.69
N PHE A 214 -14.37 -10.27 -4.30
CA PHE A 214 -15.83 -10.10 -4.39
C PHE A 214 -16.51 -11.35 -4.97
N ALA A 215 -15.99 -11.88 -6.07
CA ALA A 215 -16.54 -13.05 -6.74
C ALA A 215 -16.49 -14.30 -5.84
N VAL A 216 -15.31 -14.61 -5.30
CA VAL A 216 -15.11 -15.80 -4.45
C VAL A 216 -15.92 -15.70 -3.17
N ALA A 217 -15.91 -14.55 -2.49
CA ALA A 217 -16.70 -14.34 -1.29
C ALA A 217 -18.19 -14.50 -1.59
N ALA A 218 -18.70 -13.90 -2.67
CA ALA A 218 -20.11 -14.03 -3.07
C ALA A 218 -20.48 -15.48 -3.42
N LEU A 219 -19.59 -16.27 -4.01
CA LEU A 219 -19.82 -17.68 -4.29
C LEU A 219 -19.84 -18.52 -3.01
N VAL A 220 -18.84 -18.35 -2.14
CA VAL A 220 -18.73 -19.10 -0.88
C VAL A 220 -19.91 -18.79 0.06
N VAL A 221 -20.35 -17.55 0.10
CA VAL A 221 -21.50 -17.12 0.92
C VAL A 221 -22.83 -17.77 0.47
N ARG A 222 -22.96 -18.15 -0.81
CA ARG A 222 -24.15 -18.87 -1.31
C ARG A 222 -24.21 -20.32 -0.87
N VAL A 223 -23.06 -20.94 -0.65
CA VAL A 223 -22.95 -22.37 -0.26
C VAL A 223 -22.70 -22.58 1.23
N THR A 224 -22.48 -21.51 1.99
CA THR A 224 -22.25 -21.57 3.44
C THR A 224 -23.47 -21.07 4.23
N ALA A 225 -23.48 -21.39 5.53
CA ALA A 225 -24.59 -21.07 6.43
C ALA A 225 -24.81 -19.56 6.60
N ALA A 226 -26.05 -19.19 6.95
CA ALA A 226 -26.39 -17.81 7.24
C ALA A 226 -25.61 -17.31 8.46
N PRO A 227 -25.22 -16.04 8.50
CA PRO A 227 -24.87 -15.40 9.77
C PRO A 227 -26.04 -15.50 10.76
N PRO A 228 -25.78 -15.63 12.07
CA PRO A 228 -26.83 -15.57 13.09
C PRO A 228 -27.67 -14.29 13.00
N ALA A 229 -28.92 -14.33 13.46
CA ALA A 229 -29.86 -13.21 13.36
C ALA A 229 -29.30 -11.91 13.97
N HIS A 230 -28.66 -11.97 15.13
CA HIS A 230 -28.07 -10.80 15.79
C HIS A 230 -26.99 -10.10 14.94
N ILE A 231 -26.26 -10.83 14.08
CA ILE A 231 -25.28 -10.24 13.15
C ILE A 231 -25.99 -9.55 11.99
N GLN A 232 -27.07 -10.15 11.48
CA GLN A 232 -27.86 -9.54 10.42
C GLN A 232 -28.53 -8.24 10.89
N GLU A 233 -29.03 -8.22 12.13
CA GLU A 233 -29.58 -7.04 12.78
C GLU A 233 -28.51 -5.95 13.00
N LEU A 234 -27.29 -6.33 13.40
CA LEU A 234 -26.17 -5.39 13.52
C LEU A 234 -25.88 -4.71 12.17
N VAL A 235 -25.87 -5.48 11.10
CA VAL A 235 -25.67 -4.97 9.74
C VAL A 235 -26.79 -3.99 9.36
N ASP A 236 -28.04 -4.27 9.74
CA ASP A 236 -29.16 -3.36 9.50
C ASP A 236 -29.07 -2.06 10.31
N HIS A 237 -28.61 -2.15 11.55
CA HIS A 237 -28.38 -0.99 12.41
C HIS A 237 -27.29 -0.07 11.86
N ILE A 238 -26.22 -0.64 11.27
CA ILE A 238 -25.14 0.14 10.65
C ILE A 238 -25.65 0.87 9.40
N ARG A 239 -26.59 0.29 8.65
CA ARG A 239 -27.09 0.86 7.39
C ARG A 239 -28.17 1.92 7.54
N VAL A 240 -29.01 1.80 8.57
CA VAL A 240 -30.16 2.69 8.76
C VAL A 240 -29.91 3.55 10.00
N PRO A 241 -29.57 4.84 9.83
CA PRO A 241 -29.41 5.74 10.97
C PRO A 241 -30.68 5.77 11.82
N SER A 242 -30.50 5.77 13.13
CA SER A 242 -31.52 5.61 14.18
C SER A 242 -32.73 6.56 14.07
N ALA A 243 -32.57 7.69 13.35
CA ALA A 243 -33.61 8.70 13.13
C ALA A 243 -34.86 8.14 12.42
N ASN A 244 -34.69 7.22 11.47
CA ASN A 244 -35.83 6.68 10.70
C ASN A 244 -36.67 5.67 11.50
N ARG A 245 -36.15 5.12 12.60
CA ARG A 245 -36.89 4.15 13.43
C ARG A 245 -37.90 4.83 14.35
N LYS A 246 -37.60 6.04 14.85
CA LYS A 246 -38.59 6.83 15.64
C LYS A 246 -39.79 7.22 14.78
N MET A 247 -39.56 7.71 13.56
CA MET A 247 -40.66 8.06 12.64
C MET A 247 -41.47 6.83 12.19
N ALA A 248 -40.84 5.67 11.99
CA ALA A 248 -41.55 4.45 11.61
C ALA A 248 -42.39 3.85 12.74
N LEU A 249 -41.95 4.00 14.00
CA LEU A 249 -42.71 3.56 15.18
C LEU A 249 -43.84 4.56 15.54
N GLU A 250 -43.61 5.87 15.35
CA GLU A 250 -44.63 6.91 15.55
C GLU A 250 -45.70 6.90 14.46
N ALA A 251 -45.41 6.42 13.24
CA ALA A 251 -46.40 6.25 12.17
C ALA A 251 -47.26 4.98 12.30
N GLN A 252 -46.95 4.10 13.26
CA GLN A 252 -47.69 2.87 13.56
C GLN A 252 -48.49 2.92 14.88
N GLY A 253 -48.40 4.03 15.62
CA GLY A 253 -49.23 4.32 16.81
C GLY A 253 -50.33 5.32 16.49
#